data_AF-A0A2N0QPS2-F1
#
_entry.id   AF-A0A2N0QPS2-F1
#
_cell.length_a   1.000
_cell.length_b   1.000
_cell.length_c   1.000
_cell.angle_alpha   90.00
_cell.angle_beta   90.00
_cell.angle_gamma   90.00
#
_symmetry.space_group_name_H-M   'P 1'
#
loop_
_entity.id
_entity.type
_entity.pdbx_description
1 polymer ?
#
loop_
_entity_poly.entity_id
_entity_poly.type
_entity_poly.pdbx_seq_one_letter_code
_entity_poly.pdbx_strand_id
1 'polypeptide(L)'
;MGAEYICQYLSDEGIVCGGGSTRPEGCSIHWKRCQRSLCKQNGCIRPTASKYGYCNWHVSKCYLKANYHQKKMDKMFRDGQTPEALEQALDKMLQQVKLSLESCP
;
A
#
# COMPACT_ATOMS: atom_id res chain seq x y z
N MET A 1 -23.27 -1.00 1.29
CA MET A 1 -21.90 -1.16 1.82
C MET A 1 -21.94 -2.24 2.89
N GLY A 2 -21.52 -3.46 2.57
CA GLY A 2 -21.45 -4.55 3.54
C GLY A 2 -20.24 -4.38 4.47
N ALA A 3 -20.32 -4.94 5.68
CA ALA A 3 -19.17 -5.04 6.55
C ALA A 3 -18.15 -6.02 5.95
N GLU A 4 -16.92 -5.57 5.70
CA GLU A 4 -15.82 -6.39 5.19
C GLU A 4 -15.08 -7.14 6.31
N TYR A 5 -15.21 -6.66 7.55
CA TYR A 5 -14.51 -7.17 8.73
C TYR A 5 -15.48 -7.45 9.87
N ILE A 6 -15.14 -8.41 10.71
CA ILE A 6 -15.85 -8.69 11.96
C ILE A 6 -15.00 -8.15 13.11
N CYS A 7 -15.61 -7.41 14.04
CA CYS A 7 -14.92 -6.87 15.19
C CYS A 7 -14.52 -7.99 16.16
N GLN A 8 -13.22 -8.20 16.30
CA GLN A 8 -12.61 -9.21 17.17
C GLN A 8 -12.31 -8.71 18.60
N TYR A 9 -12.87 -7.57 19.00
CA TYR A 9 -12.64 -7.05 20.34
C TYR A 9 -13.21 -8.01 21.38
N LEU A 10 -12.38 -8.42 22.34
CA LEU A 10 -12.75 -9.27 23.47
C LEU A 10 -13.15 -8.38 24.64
N SER A 11 -14.31 -8.65 25.23
CA SER A 11 -14.68 -8.08 26.52
C SER A 11 -13.88 -8.73 27.65
N ASP A 12 -13.95 -8.15 28.85
CA ASP A 12 -13.33 -8.72 30.06
C ASP A 12 -13.89 -10.12 30.40
N GLU A 13 -15.09 -10.43 29.91
CA GLU A 13 -15.75 -11.74 30.03
C GLU A 13 -15.32 -12.74 28.94
N GLY A 14 -14.40 -12.35 28.05
CA GLY A 14 -13.92 -13.18 26.94
C GLY A 14 -14.89 -13.30 25.76
N ILE A 15 -15.94 -12.46 25.72
CA ILE A 15 -16.92 -12.46 24.63
C ILE A 15 -16.42 -11.59 23.48
N VAL A 16 -16.40 -12.15 22.27
CA VAL A 16 -16.06 -11.42 21.05
C VAL A 16 -17.23 -10.53 20.64
N CYS A 17 -16.95 -9.26 20.34
CA CYS A 17 -17.97 -8.29 19.95
C CYS A 17 -18.80 -8.73 18.73
N GLY A 18 -18.18 -9.31 17.70
CA GLY A 18 -18.88 -9.84 16.52
C GLY A 18 -19.52 -8.79 15.62
N GLY A 19 -19.45 -7.51 15.96
CA GLY A 19 -20.06 -6.43 15.18
C GLY A 19 -19.38 -6.23 13.83
N GLY A 20 -20.17 -6.00 12.78
CA GLY A 20 -19.65 -5.69 11.45
C GLY A 20 -18.84 -4.39 11.44
N SER A 21 -17.74 -4.38 10.68
CA SER A 21 -16.88 -3.23 10.49
C SER A 21 -16.43 -3.09 9.04
N THR A 22 -16.21 -1.84 8.62
CA THR A 22 -15.49 -1.51 7.39
C THR A 22 -13.98 -1.39 7.62
N ARG A 23 -13.53 -1.58 8.87
CA ARG A 23 -12.17 -1.37 9.32
C ARG A 23 -11.63 -2.64 9.99
N PRO A 24 -10.38 -3.04 9.70
CA PRO A 24 -9.77 -4.20 10.34
C PRO A 24 -9.54 -4.02 11.85
N GLU A 25 -9.40 -2.77 12.33
CA GLU A 25 -9.13 -2.50 13.74
C GLU A 25 -10.36 -2.70 14.65
N GLY A 26 -11.54 -2.96 14.08
CA GLY A 26 -12.78 -3.23 14.82
C GLY A 26 -13.92 -2.29 14.45
N CYS A 27 -15.08 -2.52 15.07
CA CYS A 27 -16.29 -1.71 14.83
C CYS A 27 -16.10 -0.27 15.27
N SER A 28 -17.01 0.63 14.89
CA SER A 28 -16.91 2.07 15.18
C SER A 28 -16.73 2.41 16.67
N ILE A 29 -17.32 1.60 17.57
CA ILE A 29 -17.19 1.75 19.02
C ILE A 29 -15.77 1.37 19.46
N HIS A 30 -15.31 0.18 19.09
CA HIS A 30 -13.99 -0.32 19.50
C HIS A 30 -12.84 0.41 18.81
N TRP A 31 -13.04 0.93 17.61
CA TRP A 31 -12.08 1.80 16.93
C TRP A 31 -11.81 3.12 17.68
N LYS A 32 -12.83 3.66 18.37
CA LYS A 32 -12.68 4.86 19.22
C LYS A 32 -12.00 4.53 20.55
N ARG A 33 -12.24 3.34 21.10
CA ARG A 33 -11.66 2.88 22.38
C ARG A 33 -10.25 2.30 22.22
N CYS A 34 -9.84 1.95 20.99
CA CYS A 34 -8.52 1.40 20.71
C CYS A 34 -7.40 2.33 21.20
N GLN A 35 -6.46 1.78 21.96
CA GLN A 35 -5.31 2.51 22.48
C GLN A 35 -4.42 2.96 21.32
N ARG A 36 -4.26 4.27 21.19
CA ARG A 36 -3.49 4.89 20.11
C ARG A 36 -2.05 5.09 20.56
N SER A 37 -1.09 4.72 19.73
CA SER A 37 0.30 5.12 19.95
C SER A 37 0.45 6.64 19.88
N LEU A 38 1.46 7.17 20.57
CA LEU A 38 1.81 8.59 20.46
C LEU A 38 2.49 8.89 19.11
N CYS A 39 2.39 10.14 18.69
CA CYS A 39 3.08 10.64 17.51
C CYS A 39 4.60 10.52 17.67
N LYS A 40 5.29 9.97 16.66
CA LYS A 40 6.76 9.83 16.62
C LYS A 40 7.54 11.15 16.52
N GLN A 41 6.85 12.30 16.45
CA GLN A 41 7.50 13.60 16.35
C GLN A 41 7.96 14.03 17.75
N ASN A 42 9.25 14.38 17.89
CA ASN A 42 9.80 14.83 19.18
C ASN A 42 8.97 15.99 19.74
N GLY A 43 8.57 15.88 21.01
CA GLY A 43 7.73 16.84 21.71
C GLY A 43 6.24 16.78 21.37
N CYS A 44 5.79 15.87 20.51
CA CYS A 44 4.38 15.72 20.17
C CYS A 44 3.72 14.57 20.97
N ILE A 45 2.82 14.92 21.89
CA ILE A 45 2.07 13.95 22.71
C ILE A 45 0.72 13.55 22.09
N ARG A 46 0.46 13.91 20.83
CA ARG A 46 -0.84 13.63 20.19
C ARG A 46 -0.95 12.13 19.85
N PRO A 47 -2.06 11.47 20.18
CA PRO A 47 -2.31 10.10 19.74
C PRO A 47 -2.44 10.03 18.23
N THR A 48 -2.06 8.90 17.63
CA THR A 48 -2.19 8.67 16.19
C THR A 48 -2.75 7.29 15.88
N ALA A 49 -3.59 7.25 14.84
CA ALA A 49 -4.04 6.03 14.16
C ALA A 49 -3.40 5.89 12.77
N SER A 50 -2.46 6.76 12.42
CA SER A 50 -1.79 6.71 11.12
C SER A 50 -0.86 5.51 11.08
N LYS A 51 -0.91 4.77 9.97
CA LYS A 51 0.06 3.70 9.67
C LYS A 51 1.51 4.15 9.72
N TYR A 52 1.78 5.45 9.53
CA TYR A 52 3.12 6.02 9.59
C TYR A 52 3.57 6.40 11.01
N GLY A 53 2.69 6.32 12.01
CA GLY A 53 3.01 6.68 13.39
C GLY A 53 3.12 8.18 13.65
N TYR A 54 2.54 9.03 12.79
CA TYR A 54 2.49 10.48 12.97
C TYR A 54 1.04 10.95 13.12
N CYS A 55 0.79 11.95 13.96
CA CYS A 55 -0.53 12.56 14.07
C CYS A 55 -0.92 13.29 12.77
N ASN A 56 -2.20 13.64 12.62
CA ASN A 56 -2.73 14.27 11.40
C ASN A 56 -1.97 15.55 10.99
N TRP A 57 -1.35 16.26 11.95
CA TRP A 57 -0.53 17.44 11.65
C TRP A 57 0.83 17.10 11.05
N HIS A 58 1.48 16.03 11.52
CA HIS A 58 2.83 15.65 11.12
C HIS A 58 2.87 14.61 9.98
N VAL A 59 1.75 13.97 9.67
CA VAL A 59 1.69 12.88 8.69
C VAL A 59 1.85 13.34 7.24
N SER A 60 1.62 14.63 6.94
CA SER A 60 1.62 15.17 5.57
C SER A 60 2.91 14.86 4.81
N LYS A 61 4.08 14.98 5.46
CA LYS A 61 5.37 14.68 4.82
C LYS A 61 5.50 13.20 4.43
N CYS A 62 4.91 12.29 5.19
CA CYS A 62 4.92 10.86 4.89
C CYS A 62 4.06 10.54 3.66
N TYR A 63 2.87 11.15 3.57
CA TYR A 63 2.00 10.99 2.41
C TYR A 63 2.63 11.55 1.14
N LEU A 64 3.29 12.71 1.21
CA LEU A 64 3.99 13.30 0.07
C LEU A 64 5.10 12.37 -0.46
N LYS A 65 5.91 11.79 0.44
CA LYS A 65 6.94 10.81 0.07
C LYS A 65 6.33 9.57 -0.57
N ALA A 66 5.31 8.97 0.06
CA ALA A 66 4.65 7.79 -0.48
C ALA A 66 4.06 8.04 -1.87
N ASN A 67 3.40 9.18 -2.08
CA ASN A 67 2.86 9.60 -3.36
C ASN A 67 3.96 9.77 -4.42
N TYR A 68 5.06 10.43 -4.07
CA TYR A 68 6.21 10.56 -4.99
C TYR A 68 6.76 9.20 -5.42
N HIS A 69 6.97 8.27 -4.48
CA HIS A 69 7.44 6.93 -4.80
C HIS A 69 6.46 6.16 -5.67
N GLN A 70 5.17 6.23 -5.37
CA GLN A 70 4.13 5.60 -6.18
C GLN A 70 4.14 6.14 -7.61
N LYS A 71 4.12 7.46 -7.79
CA LYS A 71 4.21 8.08 -9.12
C LYS A 71 5.48 7.70 -9.87
N LYS A 72 6.61 7.55 -9.16
CA LYS A 72 7.87 7.12 -9.76
C LYS A 72 7.76 5.68 -10.29
N MET A 73 7.18 4.78 -9.51
CA MET A 73 6.94 3.39 -9.92
C MET A 73 5.95 3.31 -11.08
N ASP A 74 4.85 4.08 -11.02
CA ASP A 74 3.85 4.14 -12.09
C ASP A 74 4.49 4.66 -13.40
N LYS A 75 5.39 5.65 -13.31
CA LYS A 75 6.13 6.14 -14.46
C LYS A 75 7.05 5.06 -15.02
N MET A 76 7.84 4.39 -14.17
CA MET A 76 8.72 3.29 -14.62
C MET A 76 7.94 2.14 -15.26
N PHE A 77 6.77 1.81 -14.72
CA PHE A 77 5.89 0.80 -15.28
C PHE A 77 5.35 1.23 -16.66
N ARG A 78 4.89 2.48 -16.80
CA ARG A 78 4.47 3.02 -18.10
C ARG A 78 5.61 3.09 -19.11
N ASP A 79 6.77 3.59 -18.70
CA ASP A 79 7.97 3.71 -19.55
C ASP A 79 8.46 2.31 -20.00
N GLY A 80 8.30 1.28 -19.17
CA GLY A 80 8.58 -0.12 -19.54
C GLY A 80 7.49 -0.78 -20.39
N GLN A 81 6.29 -0.20 -20.45
CA GLN A 81 5.18 -0.62 -21.29
C GLN A 81 5.04 0.22 -22.56
N THR A 82 5.95 1.15 -22.83
CA THR A 82 5.87 1.95 -24.05
C THR A 82 5.94 1.03 -25.27
N PRO A 83 5.09 1.27 -26.30
CA PRO A 83 5.12 0.48 -27.52
C PRO A 83 6.52 0.50 -28.15
N GLU A 84 7.28 1.59 -27.99
CA GLU A 84 8.67 1.68 -28.46
C GLU A 84 9.63 0.73 -27.73
N ALA A 85 9.48 0.55 -26.41
CA ALA A 85 10.31 -0.41 -25.65
C ALA A 85 9.93 -1.87 -25.94
N LEU A 86 8.65 -2.12 -26.18
CA LEU A 86 8.13 -3.42 -26.62
C LEU A 86 8.58 -3.76 -28.05
N GLU A 87 8.48 -2.82 -28.99
CA GLU A 87 8.98 -2.95 -30.37
C GLU A 87 10.48 -3.24 -30.39
N GLN A 88 11.27 -2.48 -29.63
CA GLN A 88 12.72 -2.73 -29.54
C GLN A 88 13.06 -4.10 -28.94
N ALA A 89 12.25 -4.61 -27.99
CA ALA A 89 12.45 -5.95 -27.45
C ALA A 89 12.07 -7.05 -28.46
N LEU A 90 10.98 -6.85 -29.21
CA LEU A 90 10.55 -7.75 -30.28
C LEU A 90 11.55 -7.79 -31.43
N ASP A 91 12.06 -6.63 -31.87
CA ASP A 91 13.06 -6.53 -32.93
C ASP A 91 14.37 -7.23 -32.54
N LYS A 92 14.83 -7.06 -31.30
CA LYS A 92 16.02 -7.76 -30.78
C LYS A 92 15.82 -9.28 -30.75
N MET A 93 14.64 -9.76 -30.33
CA MET A 93 14.33 -11.18 -30.37
C MET A 93 14.28 -11.72 -31.80
N LEU A 94 13.68 -10.98 -32.74
CA LEU A 94 13.63 -11.34 -34.16
C LEU A 94 15.03 -11.39 -34.78
N GLN A 95 15.92 -10.45 -34.46
CA GLN A 95 17.31 -10.48 -34.89
C GLN A 95 18.07 -11.66 -34.30
N GLN A 96 17.85 -12.00 -33.03
CA GLN A 96 18.49 -13.15 -32.40
C GLN A 96 18.04 -14.47 -33.02
N VAL A 97 16.74 -14.61 -33.33
CA VAL A 97 16.18 -15.78 -34.03
C VAL A 97 16.74 -15.89 -35.44
N LYS A 98 16.81 -14.78 -36.20
CA LYS A 98 17.41 -14.75 -37.54
C LYS A 98 18.87 -15.22 -37.53
N LEU A 99 19.69 -14.70 -36.62
CA LEU A 99 21.08 -15.12 -36.45
C LEU A 99 21.22 -16.59 -36.05
N SER A 100 20.23 -17.14 -35.33
CA SER A 100 20.20 -18.55 -34.92
C SER A 100 19.77 -19.50 -36.06
N LEU A 101 18.99 -19.00 -37.03
CA LEU A 101 18.58 -19.74 -38.24
C LEU A 101 19.67 -19.73 -39.33
N GLU A 102 20.41 -18.64 -39.45
CA GLU A 102 21.50 -18.50 -40.43
C GLU A 102 22.80 -19.21 -40.01
N SER A 103 22.90 -19.68 -38.77
CA SER A 103 24.05 -20.42 -38.23
C SER A 103 23.85 -21.94 -38.17
N CYS A 104 22.70 -22.45 -38.61
CA CYS A 104 22.48 -23.89 -38.79
C CYS A 104 22.94 -24.31 -40.20
N PRO A 105 23.94 -25.22 -40.32
CA PRO A 105 24.43 -25.72 -41.60
C PRO A 105 23.45 -26.63 -42.34
#